data_AF-A0A919WDT1-F1
#
_entry.id   AF-A0A919WDT1-F1
#
_cell.length_a   1.000
_cell.length_b   1.000
_cell.length_c   1.000
_cell.angle_alpha   90.00
_cell.angle_beta   90.00
_cell.angle_gamma   90.00
#
_symmetry.space_group_name_H-M   'P 1'
#
loop_
_entity.id
_entity.type
_entity.pdbx_description
1 polymer ?
#
loop_
_entity_poly.entity_id
_entity_poly.type
_entity_poly.pdbx_seq_one_letter_code
_entity_poly.pdbx_strand_id
1 'polypeptide(L)'
;MRPGFVGKNLVFVDNGLGEDRLVVVPGSAIPGYSTCDDLVAREAVNEVRAAVGTIVCTRTPDGALASVKISSIDGKNGLIRATVTIWD
;
A
#
# COMPACT_ATOMS: atom_id res chain seq x y z
N MET A 1 22.03 -22.50 6.90
CA MET A 1 22.14 -21.11 6.40
C MET A 1 20.97 -20.82 5.48
N ARG A 2 20.14 -19.83 5.79
CA ARG A 2 19.19 -19.21 4.86
C ARG A 2 19.52 -17.71 4.85
N PRO A 3 19.71 -17.09 3.67
CA PRO A 3 20.14 -15.70 3.58
C PRO A 3 19.03 -14.78 4.09
N GLY A 4 19.41 -13.85 4.96
CA GLY A 4 18.50 -12.93 5.63
C GLY A 4 18.03 -11.80 4.71
N PHE A 5 16.79 -11.37 4.96
CA PHE A 5 16.34 -10.02 4.69
C PHE A 5 15.52 -9.56 5.91
N VAL A 6 16.21 -9.10 6.96
CA VAL A 6 15.58 -8.30 8.01
C VAL A 6 15.61 -6.86 7.51
N GLY A 7 14.68 -6.53 6.63
CA GLY A 7 14.48 -5.15 6.18
C GLY A 7 13.96 -4.32 7.36
N LYS A 8 14.84 -3.51 7.97
CA LYS A 8 14.51 -2.56 9.05
C LYS A 8 13.52 -1.44 8.65
N ASN A 9 12.97 -1.48 7.44
CA ASN A 9 12.07 -0.48 6.85
C ASN A 9 10.82 -1.13 6.24
N LEU A 10 10.31 -2.21 6.84
CA LEU A 10 9.03 -2.81 6.47
C LEU A 10 7.98 -2.32 7.46
N VAL A 11 6.92 -1.70 6.94
CA VAL A 11 5.76 -1.29 7.73
C VAL A 11 4.55 -2.07 7.26
N PHE A 12 3.73 -2.46 8.23
CA PHE A 12 2.41 -3.01 7.95
C PHE A 12 1.47 -1.84 7.70
N VAL A 13 0.85 -1.85 6.53
CA VAL A 13 -0.26 -0.94 6.24
C VAL A 13 -1.52 -1.73 6.53
N ASP A 14 -2.25 -1.29 7.55
CA ASP A 14 -3.59 -1.74 7.89
C ASP A 14 -4.52 -0.54 7.66
N ASN A 15 -5.68 -0.75 7.03
CA ASN A 15 -6.62 0.34 6.79
C ASN A 15 -7.63 0.53 7.94
N GLY A 16 -7.58 -0.29 8.98
CA GLY A 16 -8.45 -0.23 10.15
C GLY A 16 -9.90 -0.69 9.91
N LEU A 17 -10.22 -1.25 8.74
CA LEU A 17 -11.60 -1.60 8.34
C LEU A 17 -11.93 -3.09 8.46
N GLY A 18 -10.95 -3.95 8.72
CA GLY A 18 -11.17 -5.40 8.93
C GLY A 18 -11.63 -6.18 7.71
N GLU A 19 -11.58 -5.59 6.51
CA GLU A 19 -11.86 -6.26 5.23
C GLU A 19 -10.71 -6.08 4.22
N ASP A 20 -10.55 -7.09 3.36
CA ASP A 20 -9.52 -7.19 2.33
C ASP A 20 -9.60 -6.02 1.34
N ARG A 21 -8.75 -4.99 1.52
CA ARG A 21 -8.82 -3.74 0.73
C ARG A 21 -7.48 -3.17 0.30
N LEU A 22 -6.37 -3.88 0.50
CA LEU A 22 -5.04 -3.41 0.12
C LEU A 22 -4.44 -4.33 -0.91
N VAL A 23 -3.92 -3.78 -1.99
CA VAL A 23 -3.18 -4.55 -3.00
C VAL A 23 -1.89 -3.83 -3.34
N VAL A 24 -0.77 -4.55 -3.32
CA VAL A 24 0.53 -4.00 -3.71
C VAL A 24 0.59 -3.95 -5.24
N VAL A 25 0.83 -2.75 -5.77
CA VAL A 25 0.95 -2.55 -7.20
C VAL A 25 2.39 -2.87 -7.62
N PRO A 26 2.58 -3.76 -8.61
CA PRO A 26 3.91 -4.04 -9.14
C PRO A 26 4.43 -2.82 -9.94
N GLY A 27 5.61 -2.33 -9.58
CA GLY A 27 6.29 -1.23 -10.27
C GLY A 27 6.39 0.06 -9.46
N SER A 28 6.97 1.09 -10.07
CA SER A 28 7.32 2.36 -9.39
C SER A 28 6.40 3.54 -9.76
N ALA A 29 5.50 3.32 -10.72
CA ALA A 29 4.55 4.31 -11.22
C ALA A 29 3.17 4.09 -10.59
N ILE A 30 2.51 5.19 -10.23
CA ILE A 30 1.15 5.13 -9.69
C ILE A 30 0.23 4.65 -10.83
N PRO A 31 -0.52 3.55 -10.64
CA PRO A 31 -1.43 3.06 -11.66
C PRO A 31 -2.60 4.02 -11.86
N GLY A 32 -3.22 3.97 -13.03
CA GLY A 32 -4.49 4.67 -13.27
C GLY A 32 -5.65 4.01 -12.52
N TYR A 33 -6.78 4.73 -12.45
CA TYR A 33 -8.00 4.30 -11.76
C TYR A 33 -8.41 2.86 -12.12
N SER A 34 -8.60 2.55 -13.41
CA SER A 34 -9.12 1.25 -13.84
C SER A 34 -8.25 0.08 -13.40
N THR A 35 -6.93 0.21 -13.52
CA THR A 35 -5.99 -0.81 -13.08
C THR A 35 -6.03 -0.99 -11.56
N CYS A 36 -6.12 0.12 -10.82
CA CYS A 36 -6.18 0.09 -9.37
C CYS A 36 -7.49 -0.55 -8.89
N ASP A 37 -8.60 -0.29 -9.56
CA ASP A 37 -9.92 -0.85 -9.25
C ASP A 37 -9.97 -2.36 -9.53
N ASP A 38 -9.48 -2.78 -10.69
CA ASP A 38 -9.36 -4.20 -11.06
C ASP A 38 -8.52 -4.98 -10.05
N LEU A 39 -7.38 -4.42 -9.61
CA LEU A 39 -6.50 -5.06 -8.65
C LEU A 39 -7.15 -5.21 -7.27
N VAL A 40 -7.81 -4.16 -6.79
CA VAL A 40 -8.51 -4.20 -5.50
C VAL A 40 -9.66 -5.21 -5.55
N ALA A 41 -10.38 -5.30 -6.67
CA ALA A 41 -11.48 -6.25 -6.80
C ALA A 41 -11.04 -7.73 -6.84
N ARG A 42 -9.79 -8.02 -7.24
CA ARG A 42 -9.31 -9.40 -7.49
C ARG A 42 -8.39 -9.94 -6.41
N GLU A 43 -7.51 -9.09 -5.88
CA GLU A 43 -6.34 -9.52 -5.11
C GLU A 43 -6.15 -8.74 -3.81
N ALA A 44 -7.15 -7.94 -3.41
CA ALA A 44 -7.05 -7.21 -2.16
C ALA A 44 -6.89 -8.16 -0.97
N VAL A 45 -6.10 -7.72 -0.01
CA VAL A 45 -5.87 -8.37 1.28
C VAL A 45 -6.01 -7.35 2.41
N ASN A 46 -6.22 -7.83 3.63
CA ASN A 46 -6.39 -6.98 4.81
C ASN A 46 -5.13 -6.16 5.17
N GLU A 47 -3.95 -6.75 4.96
CA GLU A 47 -2.68 -6.15 5.36
C GLU A 47 -1.62 -6.39 4.29
N VAL A 48 -0.83 -5.36 3.99
CA VAL A 48 0.32 -5.49 3.09
C VAL A 48 1.61 -5.04 3.78
N ARG A 49 2.68 -5.79 3.55
CA ARG A 49 4.03 -5.36 3.91
C ARG A 49 4.53 -4.39 2.85
N ALA A 50 4.86 -3.18 3.28
CA ALA A 50 5.29 -2.13 2.37
C ALA A 50 6.67 -1.56 2.76
N ALA A 51 7.45 -1.22 1.75
CA ALA A 51 8.75 -0.58 1.87
C ALA A 51 8.74 0.79 1.16
N VAL A 52 9.81 1.57 1.29
CA VAL A 52 9.97 2.79 0.50
C VAL A 52 9.94 2.45 -0.98
N GLY A 53 9.10 3.16 -1.74
CA GLY A 53 8.84 2.93 -3.15
C GLY A 53 7.65 2.03 -3.43
N THR A 54 7.11 1.31 -2.43
CA THR A 54 5.89 0.50 -2.59
C THR A 54 4.70 1.39 -2.89
N ILE A 55 3.87 0.93 -3.82
CA ILE A 55 2.59 1.54 -4.16
C ILE A 55 1.50 0.57 -3.77
N VAL A 56 0.48 1.06 -3.09
CA VAL A 56 -0.67 0.29 -2.63
C VAL A 56 -1.92 0.90 -3.23
N CYS A 57 -2.80 0.07 -3.77
CA CYS A 57 -4.14 0.44 -4.16
C CYS A 57 -5.12 0.03 -3.07
N THR A 58 -6.08 0.89 -2.77
CA THR A 58 -7.07 0.65 -1.74
C THR A 58 -8.39 1.32 -2.02
N ARG A 59 -9.46 0.85 -1.37
CA ARG A 59 -10.75 1.53 -1.36
C ARG A 59 -10.99 2.11 0.03
N THR A 60 -11.23 3.42 0.08
CA THR A 60 -11.50 4.16 1.30
C THR A 60 -12.86 3.75 1.89
N PRO A 61 -13.15 4.10 3.17
CA PRO A 61 -14.39 3.68 3.83
C PRO A 61 -15.67 4.17 3.13
N ASP A 62 -15.60 5.35 2.52
CA ASP A 62 -16.64 5.99 1.71
C ASP A 62 -16.77 5.41 0.29
N GLY A 63 -15.91 4.45 -0.07
CA GLY A 63 -15.98 3.73 -1.35
C GLY A 63 -15.12 4.31 -2.47
N ALA A 64 -14.48 5.47 -2.25
CA ALA A 64 -13.54 6.05 -3.20
C ALA A 64 -12.29 5.19 -3.37
N LEU A 65 -11.71 5.21 -4.57
CA LEU A 65 -10.48 4.48 -4.84
C LEU A 65 -9.29 5.37 -4.51
N ALA A 66 -8.26 4.80 -3.89
CA ALA A 66 -7.04 5.51 -3.55
C ALA A 66 -5.80 4.70 -3.90
N SER A 67 -4.74 5.40 -4.27
CA SER A 67 -3.39 4.86 -4.35
C SER A 67 -2.47 5.57 -3.37
N VAL A 68 -1.60 4.80 -2.72
CA VAL A 68 -0.68 5.24 -1.68
C VAL A 68 0.72 4.82 -2.09
N LYS A 69 1.57 5.78 -2.44
CA LYS A 69 2.99 5.56 -2.71
C LYS A 69 3.82 5.92 -1.50
N ILE A 70 4.52 4.95 -0.92
CA ILE A 70 5.40 5.20 0.23
C ILE A 70 6.67 5.89 -0.26
N SER A 71 6.88 7.12 0.20
CA SER A 71 8.00 7.99 -0.18
C SER A 71 9.15 7.89 0.82
N SER A 72 8.87 7.72 2.12
CA SER A 72 9.89 7.43 3.13
C SER A 72 9.30 6.75 4.37
N ILE A 73 10.15 6.01 5.08
CA ILE A 73 9.83 5.38 6.36
C ILE A 73 10.89 5.83 7.35
N ASP A 74 10.50 6.59 8.37
CA ASP A 74 11.38 6.95 9.48
C ASP A 74 11.32 5.86 10.54
N GLY A 75 12.28 4.93 10.48
CA GLY A 75 12.39 3.81 11.40
C GLY A 75 12.65 4.19 12.86
N LYS A 76 12.97 5.46 13.19
CA LYS A 76 13.12 5.90 14.59
C LYS A 76 11.78 6.24 15.25
N ASN A 77 10.85 6.81 14.48
CA ASN A 77 9.57 7.31 15.00
C ASN A 77 8.37 6.53 14.46
N GLY A 78 8.59 5.53 13.57
CA GLY A 78 7.51 4.81 12.90
C GLY A 78 6.70 5.69 11.93
N LEU A 79 7.20 6.88 11.59
CA LEU A 79 6.51 7.82 10.72
C LEU A 79 6.68 7.40 9.26
N ILE A 80 5.57 7.23 8.55
CA ILE A 80 5.56 6.95 7.11
C ILE A 80 5.18 8.24 6.39
N ARG A 81 5.97 8.63 5.39
CA ARG A 81 5.53 9.62 4.40
C ARG A 81 5.08 8.89 3.16
N ALA A 82 3.85 9.15 2.74
CA ALA A 82 3.31 8.64 1.51
C ALA A 82 2.66 9.75 0.69
N THR A 83 2.66 9.58 -0.63
CA THR A 83 1.86 10.37 -1.55
C THR A 83 0.56 9.61 -1.81
N VAL A 84 -0.57 10.27 -1.60
CA VAL A 84 -1.90 9.68 -1.79
C VAL A 84 -2.58 10.33 -3.00
N THR A 85 -3.18 9.53 -3.87
CA THR A 85 -4.06 9.99 -4.94
C THR A 85 -5.41 9.33 -4.76
N ILE A 86 -6.47 10.13 -4.68
CA ILE A 86 -7.86 9.68 -4.48
C ILE A 86 -8.65 9.97 -5.75
N TRP A 87 -9.47 9.01 -6.16
CA TRP A 87 -10.42 9.10 -7.26
C TRP A 87 -11.83 8.92 -6.70
N ASP A 88 -12.69 9.90 -6.98
CA ASP A 88 -14.14 9.92 -6.69
C ASP A 88 -14.92 9.46 -7.93
#